data_AF-F0RLL6-F1
#
_entry.id   AF-F0RLL6-F1
#
_cell.length_a   1.000
_cell.length_b   1.000
_cell.length_c   1.000
_cell.angle_alpha   90.00
_cell.angle_beta   90.00
_cell.angle_gamma   90.00
#
_symmetry.space_group_name_H-M   'P 1'
#
loop_
_entity.id
_entity.type
_entity.pdbx_description
1 polymer ?
#
loop_
_entity_poly.entity_id
_entity_poly.type
_entity_poly.pdbx_seq_one_letter_code
_entity_poly.pdbx_strand_id
1 'polypeptide(L)' 'MKQRYVKNVRKNWKEDPYPASGRSYEYVCPDCGRTMELHDLRDGDQGYWCHGCSHGHRAGQPPLAALRRGDDVA' A
#
# COMPACT_ATOMS: atom_id res chain seq x y z
N MET A 1 -5.59 -9.74 44.37
CA MET A 1 -5.50 -8.79 43.25
C MET A 1 -4.84 -9.49 42.06
N LYS A 2 -5.56 -9.84 40.99
CA LYS A 2 -4.95 -10.35 39.73
C LYS A 2 -5.76 -9.86 38.52
N GLN A 3 -5.02 -9.47 37.49
CA GLN A 3 -5.27 -8.39 36.54
C GLN A 3 -6.52 -8.58 35.66
N ARG A 4 -7.32 -7.51 35.57
CA ARG A 4 -8.34 -7.35 34.53
C ARG A 4 -7.62 -7.16 33.19
N TYR A 5 -7.83 -8.08 32.26
CA TYR A 5 -7.37 -7.94 30.87
C TYR A 5 -8.12 -6.75 30.25
N VAL A 6 -7.45 -5.59 30.16
CA VAL A 6 -8.01 -4.40 29.54
C VAL A 6 -8.07 -4.67 28.04
N LYS A 7 -9.28 -4.76 27.47
CA LYS A 7 -9.48 -4.95 26.03
C LYS A 7 -8.71 -3.85 25.29
N ASN A 8 -7.66 -4.25 24.57
CA ASN A 8 -6.85 -3.35 23.78
C ASN A 8 -7.73 -2.58 22.80
N VAL A 9 -7.53 -1.26 22.84
CA VAL A 9 -8.15 -0.21 22.03
C VAL A 9 -8.32 -0.71 20.59
N ARG A 10 -9.56 -0.69 20.09
CA ARG A 10 -9.85 -0.93 18.68
C ARG A 10 -9.07 0.10 17.87
N LYS A 11 -7.96 -0.32 17.26
CA LYS A 11 -7.17 0.52 16.34
C LYS A 11 -8.13 1.04 15.28
N ASN A 12 -8.27 2.36 15.20
CA ASN A 12 -9.19 3.00 14.27
C ASN A 12 -8.56 2.96 12.87
N TRP A 13 -8.72 1.84 12.15
CA TRP A 13 -8.15 1.58 10.81
C TRP A 13 -8.54 2.61 9.74
N LYS A 14 -9.46 3.54 10.05
CA LYS A 14 -9.86 4.65 9.18
C LYS A 14 -8.74 5.65 8.92
N GLU A 15 -7.75 5.73 9.80
CA GLU A 15 -6.64 6.69 9.71
C GLU A 15 -5.32 6.03 9.32
N ASP A 16 -5.33 4.74 8.97
CA ASP A 16 -4.12 4.06 8.51
C ASP A 16 -3.80 4.52 7.08
N PRO A 17 -2.67 5.22 6.84
CA PRO A 17 -2.27 5.61 5.49
C PRO A 17 -1.95 4.37 4.61
N TYR A 18 -1.78 3.20 5.22
CA TYR A 18 -1.54 1.93 4.55
C TYR A 18 -2.54 0.87 5.04
N PRO A 19 -3.82 0.95 4.62
CA PRO A 19 -4.87 0.09 5.16
C PRO A 19 -4.61 -1.39 4.85
N ALA A 20 -4.79 -2.22 5.87
CA ALA A 20 -4.65 -3.67 5.79
C ALA A 20 -5.56 -4.28 4.70
N SER A 21 -4.93 -4.82 3.65
CA SER A 21 -5.26 -5.98 2.79
C SER A 21 -6.70 -6.27 2.30
N GLY A 22 -7.71 -5.48 2.67
CA GLY A 22 -9.13 -5.67 2.30
C GLY A 22 -9.70 -4.57 1.40
N ARG A 23 -8.89 -3.59 1.01
CA ARG A 23 -9.26 -2.57 0.03
C ARG A 23 -8.44 -2.80 -1.23
N SER A 24 -9.10 -2.87 -2.38
CA SER A 24 -8.46 -2.98 -3.69
C SER A 24 -7.75 -1.66 -4.00
N TYR A 25 -6.49 -1.55 -3.60
CA TYR A 25 -5.60 -0.50 -4.05
C TYR A 25 -4.82 -0.98 -5.26
N GLU A 26 -4.70 -0.11 -6.25
CA GLU A 26 -3.86 -0.33 -7.41
C GLU A 26 -2.55 0.44 -7.23
N TYR A 27 -1.43 -0.24 -7.52
CA TYR A 27 -0.15 0.42 -7.60
C TYR A 27 -0.06 1.19 -8.92
N VAL A 28 0.32 2.45 -8.85
CA VAL A 28 0.49 3.32 -10.02
C VAL A 28 1.86 3.98 -9.99
N CYS A 29 2.37 4.36 -11.15
CA CYS A 29 3.54 5.21 -11.23
C CYS A 29 3.19 6.61 -10.69
N PRO A 30 3.94 7.17 -9.72
CA PRO A 30 3.63 8.48 -9.15
C PRO A 30 3.76 9.63 -10.16
N ASP A 31 4.58 9.46 -11.20
CA ASP A 31 4.84 10.50 -12.20
C ASP A 31 3.82 10.49 -13.34
N CYS A 32 3.45 9.31 -13.85
CA CYS A 32 2.57 9.19 -15.02
C CYS A 32 1.19 8.58 -14.73
N GLY A 33 0.93 8.10 -13.51
CA GLY A 33 -0.35 7.53 -13.10
C GLY A 33 -0.71 6.19 -13.74
N ARG A 34 0.19 5.58 -14.52
CA ARG A 34 -0.06 4.27 -15.14
C ARG A 34 -0.11 3.19 -14.08
N THR A 35 -1.09 2.29 -14.16
CA THR A 35 -1.18 1.09 -13.32
C THR A 35 0.03 0.20 -13.52
N MET A 36 0.65 -0.21 -12.42
CA MET A 36 1.87 -0.99 -12.35
C MET A 36 1.59 -2.35 -11.71
N GLU A 37 2.14 -3.40 -12.30
CA GLU A 37 2.15 -4.72 -11.68
C GLU A 37 3.30 -4.82 -10.68
N LEU A 38 3.07 -5.52 -9.59
CA LEU A 38 4.09 -5.81 -8.60
C LEU A 38 4.82 -7.10 -8.96
N HIS A 39 6.13 -7.09 -8.72
CA HIS A 39 7.01 -8.23 -8.88
C HIS A 39 7.75 -8.50 -7.57
N ASP A 40 7.89 -9.76 -7.21
CA ASP A 40 8.65 -10.15 -6.03
C ASP A 40 10.15 -9.90 -6.25
N LEU A 41 10.77 -9.26 -5.26
CA LEU A 41 12.20 -9.00 -5.20
C LEU A 41 12.90 -10.08 -4.37
N ARG A 42 14.22 -10.20 -4.54
CA ARG A 42 15.03 -11.24 -3.88
C ARG A 42 15.09 -11.08 -2.35
N ASP A 43 14.85 -9.89 -1.84
CA ASP A 43 14.83 -9.56 -0.41
C ASP A 43 13.46 -9.83 0.24
N GLY A 44 12.49 -10.37 -0.51
CA GLY A 44 11.15 -10.70 -0.01
C GLY A 44 10.20 -9.51 0.05
N ASP A 45 10.63 -8.35 -0.46
CA ASP A 45 9.78 -7.20 -0.75
C ASP A 45 9.16 -7.34 -2.15
N GLN A 46 8.18 -6.51 -2.48
CA GLN A 46 7.67 -6.36 -3.84
C GLN A 46 8.14 -5.03 -4.44
N GLY A 47 8.30 -4.98 -5.76
CA GLY A 47 8.71 -3.79 -6.47
C GLY A 47 8.03 -3.68 -7.82
N TYR A 48 8.02 -2.48 -8.38
CA TYR A 48 7.49 -2.22 -9.70
C TYR A 48 8.39 -1.25 -10.46
N TRP A 49 8.40 -1.38 -11.79
CA TRP A 49 9.18 -0.54 -12.69
C TRP A 49 8.29 0.10 -13.75
N CYS A 50 8.33 1.43 -13.83
CA CYS A 50 7.63 2.15 -14.88
C CYS A 50 8.55 2.35 -16.09
N HIS A 51 8.26 1.66 -17.20
CA HIS A 51 9.01 1.83 -18.45
C HIS A 51 8.88 3.23 -19.07
N GLY A 52 7.75 3.92 -18.84
CA GLY A 52 7.55 5.28 -19.37
C GLY A 52 8.40 6.35 -18.67
N CYS A 53 8.57 6.21 -17.35
CA CYS A 53 9.34 7.15 -16.53
C CYS A 53 10.77 6.67 -16.27
N SER A 54 11.09 5.43 -16.65
CA SER A 54 12.38 4.77 -16.41
C SER A 54 12.81 4.75 -14.94
N HIS A 55 11.83 4.65 -14.03
CA HIS A 55 12.05 4.59 -12.58
C HIS A 55 11.31 3.40 -11.97
N GLY A 56 11.87 2.86 -10.89
CA GLY A 56 11.26 1.80 -10.09
C GLY A 56 11.12 2.20 -8.63
N HIS A 57 10.10 1.65 -7.98
CA HIS A 57 9.84 1.86 -6.57
C HIS A 57 9.54 0.54 -5.87
N ARG A 58 9.72 0.55 -4.55
CA ARG A 58 9.40 -0.57 -3.67
C ARG A 58 7.95 -0.46 -3.21
N ALA A 59 7.23 -1.58 -3.21
CA ALA A 59 5.88 -1.67 -2.69
C ALA A 59 5.85 -1.56 -1.16
N GLY A 60 6.90 -2.01 -0.46
CA GLY A 60 7.03 -1.81 0.98
C GLY A 60 7.27 -0.37 1.42
N GLN A 61 7.69 0.51 0.49
CA GLN A 61 7.86 1.95 0.72
C GLN A 61 7.34 2.74 -0.49
N PRO A 62 6.04 2.67 -0.78
CA PRO A 62 5.48 3.33 -1.93
C PRO A 62 5.40 4.84 -1.66
N PRO A 63 5.68 5.70 -2.64
CA PRO A 63 5.40 7.11 -2.50
C PRO A 63 3.88 7.34 -2.34
N LEU A 64 3.47 8.44 -1.70
CA LEU A 64 2.06 8.70 -1.39
C LEU A 64 1.14 8.67 -2.63
N ALA A 65 1.66 9.08 -3.79
CA ALA A 65 0.93 9.08 -5.06
C ALA A 65 0.92 7.73 -5.79
N ALA A 66 1.59 6.70 -5.27
CA ALA A 66 1.66 5.39 -5.91
C ALA A 66 0.50 4.46 -5.56
N LEU A 67 -0.33 4.81 -4.59
CA LEU A 67 -1.49 4.01 -4.20
C LEU A 67 -2.77 4.71 -4.67
N ARG A 68 -3.44 4.13 -5.67
CA ARG A 68 -4.75 4.59 -6.12
C ARG A 68 -5.84 3.70 -5.51
N ARG A 69 -6.89 4.32 -4.98
CA ARG A 69 -8.08 3.61 -4.51
C ARG A 69 -8.84 3.03 -5.70
N GLY A 70 -9.04 1.72 -5.73
CA GLY A 70 -9.89 1.05 -6.73
C GLY A 70 -11.38 1.30 -6.51
N ASP A 71 -11.77 1.87 -5.36
CA ASP A 71 -13.13 2.28 -5.02
C ASP A 71 -13.51 3.68 -5.53
N ASP A 72 -12.60 4.42 -6.18
CA ASP A 72 -12.92 5.71 -6.84
C ASP A 72 -13.72 5.52 -8.16
N VAL A 73 -14.18 4.30 -8.46
CA VAL A 73 -15.14 3.98 -9.53
C VAL A 73 -16.48 3.57 -8.91
N ALA A 74 -17.22 4.55 -8.38
CA ALA A 74 -18.69 4.54 -8.22
C ALA A 74 -19.21 5.95 -7.89
#